data_AF-A0A6I4P2T4-F1
#
_entry.id   AF-A0A6I4P2T4-F1
#
_cell.length_a   1.000
_cell.length_b   1.000
_cell.length_c   1.000
_cell.angle_alpha   90.00
_cell.angle_beta   90.00
_cell.angle_gamma   90.00
#
_symmetry.space_group_name_H-M   'P 1'
#
loop_
_entity.id
_entity.type
_entity.pdbx_description
1 polymer ?
#
loop_
_entity_poly.entity_id
_entity_poly.type
_entity_poly.pdbx_seq_one_letter_code
_entity_poly.pdbx_strand_id
1 'polypeptide(L)'
;MNHAEQAPAGASGSKPNGADRTSGSGLAGLVAAVVLVALEALAVGAVVVWLGWELVVDTPASYASSIALTVVVLLGLLWLVATTIGLARAQAWARPSAITWQILQVSIAVGAFQGLFARSDIGWALLLPAIVVVVLLLSRPVRARFVHEDAETA
;
A
#
# COMPACT_ATOMS: atom_id res chain seq x y z
N MET A 1 29.21 -66.33 12.84
CA MET A 1 29.51 -65.22 11.91
C MET A 1 28.61 -64.05 12.25
N ASN A 2 29.22 -62.94 12.68
CA ASN A 2 28.85 -61.53 12.54
C ASN A 2 27.39 -61.10 12.71
N HIS A 3 27.14 -60.25 13.70
CA HIS A 3 26.54 -58.91 13.60
C HIS A 3 26.67 -58.28 15.01
N ALA A 4 27.85 -57.75 15.36
CA ALA A 4 28.14 -56.31 15.28
C ALA A 4 27.07 -55.45 15.98
N GLU A 5 27.40 -55.05 17.20
CA GLU A 5 27.39 -53.64 17.63
C GLU A 5 26.34 -52.73 16.94
N GLN A 6 25.19 -52.56 17.57
CA GLN A 6 24.33 -51.41 17.31
C GLN A 6 24.21 -50.60 18.60
N ALA A 7 25.18 -49.71 18.76
CA ALA A 7 25.11 -48.60 19.71
C ALA A 7 24.07 -47.55 19.23
N PRO A 8 23.47 -46.80 20.16
CA PRO A 8 22.36 -45.90 19.88
C PRO A 8 22.87 -44.52 19.42
N ALA A 9 22.27 -43.96 18.38
CA ALA A 9 22.41 -42.53 18.12
C ALA A 9 21.22 -42.02 17.31
N GLY A 10 20.25 -41.47 18.04
CA GLY A 10 19.28 -40.56 17.47
C GLY A 10 19.99 -39.38 16.81
N ALA A 11 20.12 -39.45 15.49
CA ALA A 11 20.35 -38.29 14.65
C ALA A 11 19.22 -38.24 13.63
N SER A 12 17.97 -38.16 14.13
CA SER A 12 16.88 -37.63 13.32
C SER A 12 17.21 -36.17 13.09
N GLY A 13 17.89 -35.91 11.98
CA GLY A 13 18.13 -34.58 11.47
C GLY A 13 16.78 -33.89 11.27
N SER A 14 16.40 -33.08 12.26
CA SER A 14 15.40 -32.04 12.10
C SER A 14 15.92 -31.12 11.01
N LYS A 15 15.48 -31.35 9.78
CA LYS A 15 15.60 -30.36 8.70
C LYS A 15 14.95 -29.08 9.24
N PRO A 16 15.66 -27.94 9.29
CA PRO A 16 15.04 -26.69 9.69
C PRO A 16 13.88 -26.41 8.72
N ASN A 17 12.68 -26.40 9.29
CA ASN A 17 11.43 -26.40 8.56
C ASN A 17 11.33 -25.11 7.73
N GLY A 18 11.26 -25.23 6.40
CA GLY A 18 11.06 -24.09 5.50
C GLY A 18 9.70 -23.40 5.67
N ALA A 19 8.78 -24.02 6.43
CA ALA A 19 7.44 -23.51 6.72
C ALA A 19 7.43 -22.19 7.52
N ASP A 20 8.44 -21.91 8.35
CA ASP A 20 8.46 -20.67 9.15
C ASP A 20 8.83 -19.43 8.32
N ARG A 21 9.58 -19.60 7.22
CA ARG A 21 10.02 -18.47 6.36
C ARG A 21 8.90 -17.90 5.50
N THR A 22 7.85 -18.66 5.23
CA THR A 22 6.74 -18.23 4.37
C THR A 22 5.67 -17.43 5.12
N SER A 23 5.45 -17.70 6.41
CA SER A 23 4.47 -16.96 7.22
C SER A 23 4.94 -15.54 7.57
N GLY A 24 6.23 -15.38 7.89
CA GLY A 24 6.81 -14.07 8.26
C GLY A 24 6.89 -13.06 7.11
N SER A 25 7.13 -13.52 5.88
CA SER A 25 7.25 -12.65 4.71
C SER A 25 5.92 -12.04 4.24
N GLY A 26 4.80 -12.74 4.45
CA GLY A 26 3.45 -12.23 4.20
C GLY A 26 3.06 -11.06 5.10
N LEU A 27 3.35 -11.18 6.39
CA LEU A 27 3.06 -10.17 7.39
C LEU A 27 3.89 -8.91 7.17
N ALA A 28 5.19 -9.07 6.90
CA ALA A 28 6.08 -7.96 6.59
C ALA A 28 5.64 -7.21 5.32
N GLY A 29 5.24 -7.92 4.27
CA GLY A 29 4.73 -7.32 3.02
C GLY A 29 3.44 -6.54 3.22
N LEU A 30 2.48 -7.07 3.99
CA LEU A 30 1.24 -6.36 4.30
C LEU A 30 1.49 -5.11 5.14
N VAL A 31 2.31 -5.21 6.19
CA VAL A 31 2.67 -4.07 7.04
C VAL A 31 3.36 -2.98 6.22
N ALA A 32 4.31 -3.35 5.36
CA ALA A 32 4.97 -2.39 4.48
C ALA A 32 3.98 -1.69 3.52
N ALA A 33 3.03 -2.43 2.94
CA ALA A 33 1.98 -1.85 2.11
C ALA A 33 1.08 -0.88 2.89
N VAL A 34 0.65 -1.27 4.11
CA VAL A 34 -0.15 -0.40 4.99
C VAL A 34 0.60 0.88 5.34
N VAL A 35 1.88 0.78 5.72
CA VAL A 35 2.70 1.94 6.06
C VAL A 35 2.87 2.87 4.86
N LEU A 36 3.14 2.32 3.67
CA LEU A 36 3.29 3.14 2.46
C LEU A 36 1.99 3.86 2.09
N VAL A 37 0.85 3.16 2.09
CA VAL A 37 -0.45 3.79 1.80
C VAL A 37 -0.83 4.81 2.89
N ALA A 38 -0.46 4.59 4.15
CA ALA A 38 -0.64 5.57 5.22
C ALA A 38 0.21 6.84 4.99
N LEU A 39 1.45 6.69 4.52
CA LEU A 39 2.30 7.82 4.14
C LEU A 39 1.71 8.59 2.95
N GLU A 40 1.13 7.90 1.97
CA GLU A 40 0.40 8.54 0.87
C GLU A 40 -0.81 9.32 1.39
N ALA A 41 -1.57 8.76 2.33
CA ALA A 41 -2.68 9.46 2.97
C ALA A 41 -2.22 10.72 3.71
N LEU A 42 -1.07 10.68 4.40
CA LEU A 42 -0.49 11.85 5.03
C LEU A 42 -0.06 12.91 4.01
N ALA A 43 0.52 12.50 2.88
CA ALA A 43 0.89 13.40 1.79
C ALA A 43 -0.36 14.10 1.20
N VAL A 44 -1.44 13.35 0.95
CA VAL A 44 -2.72 13.93 0.52
C VAL A 44 -3.29 14.85 1.60
N GLY A 45 -3.16 14.51 2.88
CA GLY A 45 -3.52 15.36 4.01
C GLY A 45 -2.79 16.71 3.99
N ALA A 46 -1.48 16.70 3.70
CA ALA A 46 -0.71 17.93 3.53
C ALA A 46 -1.23 18.78 2.36
N VAL A 47 -1.64 18.16 1.25
CA VAL A 47 -2.25 18.87 0.12
C VAL A 47 -3.59 19.51 0.51
N VAL A 48 -4.44 18.82 1.28
CA VAL A 48 -5.69 19.39 1.80
C VAL A 48 -5.42 20.61 2.69
N VAL A 49 -4.44 20.52 3.59
CA VAL A 49 -4.05 21.64 4.45
C VAL A 49 -3.53 22.81 3.62
N TRP A 50 -2.71 22.53 2.60
CA TRP A 50 -2.21 23.55 1.68
C TRP A 50 -3.35 24.24 0.91
N LEU A 51 -4.28 23.49 0.33
CA LEU A 51 -5.45 24.04 -0.37
C LEU A 51 -6.32 24.88 0.56
N GLY A 52 -6.54 24.41 1.79
CA GLY A 52 -7.27 25.17 2.82
C GLY A 52 -6.58 26.47 3.19
N TRP A 53 -5.24 26.47 3.28
CA TRP A 53 -4.45 27.68 3.50
C TRP A 53 -4.60 28.65 2.33
N GLU A 54 -4.46 28.18 1.09
CA GLU A 54 -4.59 28.98 -0.13
C GLU A 54 -5.97 29.64 -0.26
N LEU A 55 -7.04 28.95 0.16
CA LEU A 55 -8.40 29.50 0.20
C LEU A 55 -8.57 30.69 1.15
N VAL A 56 -7.79 30.74 2.22
CA VAL A 56 -7.94 31.72 3.31
C VAL A 56 -6.94 32.88 3.15
N VAL A 57 -5.75 32.59 2.63
CA VAL A 57 -4.63 33.54 2.60
C VAL A 57 -4.45 34.20 1.24
N ASP A 58 -4.58 33.43 0.16
CA ASP A 58 -4.46 33.95 -1.20
C ASP A 58 -5.82 34.35 -1.78
N THR A 59 -5.83 35.21 -2.80
CA THR A 59 -7.03 35.52 -3.59
C THR A 59 -7.10 34.60 -4.80
N PRO A 60 -7.97 33.57 -4.82
CA PRO A 60 -8.05 32.64 -5.93
C PRO A 60 -8.64 33.33 -7.17
N ALA A 61 -8.17 32.94 -8.36
CA ALA A 61 -8.79 33.38 -9.61
C ALA A 61 -10.27 32.98 -9.71
N SER A 62 -10.67 31.89 -9.05
CA SER A 62 -12.05 31.45 -8.91
C SER A 62 -12.24 30.67 -7.61
N TYR A 63 -13.01 31.23 -6.68
CA TYR A 63 -13.38 30.54 -5.45
C TYR A 63 -14.13 29.23 -5.71
N ALA A 64 -14.98 29.19 -6.74
CA ALA A 64 -15.77 28.00 -7.06
C ALA A 64 -14.87 26.81 -7.41
N SER A 65 -13.84 27.03 -8.25
CA SER A 65 -12.89 25.99 -8.65
C SER A 65 -12.02 25.54 -7.48
N SER A 66 -11.52 26.46 -6.66
CA SER A 66 -10.67 26.13 -5.52
C SER A 66 -11.43 25.37 -4.42
N ILE A 67 -12.68 25.76 -4.13
CA ILE A 67 -13.54 25.04 -3.18
C ILE A 67 -13.85 23.64 -3.73
N ALA A 68 -14.22 23.52 -5.00
CA ALA A 68 -14.53 22.22 -5.61
C ALA A 68 -13.33 21.26 -5.55
N LEU A 69 -12.13 21.73 -5.91
CA LEU A 69 -10.90 20.95 -5.79
C LEU A 69 -10.63 20.53 -4.34
N THR A 70 -10.73 21.47 -3.39
CA THR A 70 -10.51 21.20 -1.97
C THR A 70 -11.45 20.10 -1.46
N VAL A 71 -12.75 20.19 -1.78
CA VAL A 71 -13.74 19.20 -1.36
C VAL A 71 -13.46 17.83 -1.98
N VAL A 72 -13.15 17.76 -3.28
CA VAL A 72 -12.84 16.49 -3.94
C VAL A 72 -11.59 15.83 -3.34
N VAL A 73 -10.53 16.60 -3.08
CA VAL A 73 -9.30 16.07 -2.47
C VAL A 73 -9.55 15.64 -1.02
N LEU A 74 -10.37 16.38 -0.26
CA LEU A 74 -10.78 16.00 1.09
C LEU A 74 -11.55 14.67 1.10
N LEU A 75 -12.50 14.49 0.18
CA LEU A 75 -13.23 13.22 0.04
C LEU A 75 -12.29 12.08 -0.35
N GLY A 76 -11.33 12.33 -1.26
CA GLY A 76 -10.28 11.39 -1.61
C GLY A 76 -9.41 10.99 -0.42
N LEU A 77 -9.04 11.94 0.45
CA LEU A 77 -8.31 11.68 1.69
C LEU A 77 -9.10 10.76 2.63
N LEU A 78 -10.37 11.06 2.87
CA LEU A 78 -11.22 10.23 3.73
C LEU A 78 -11.33 8.80 3.21
N TRP A 79 -11.50 8.65 1.89
CA TRP A 79 -11.52 7.35 1.23
C TRP A 79 -10.18 6.60 1.34
N LEU A 80 -9.05 7.30 1.21
CA LEU A 80 -7.72 6.71 1.32
C LEU A 80 -7.40 6.29 2.77
N VAL A 81 -7.82 7.09 3.76
CA VAL A 81 -7.74 6.72 5.18
C VAL A 81 -8.58 5.48 5.47
N ALA A 82 -9.82 5.44 4.97
CA ALA A 82 -10.67 4.25 5.10
C ALA A 82 -10.01 3.02 4.45
N THR A 83 -9.42 3.18 3.27
CA THR A 83 -8.67 2.12 2.57
C THR A 83 -7.48 1.63 3.39
N THR A 84 -6.72 2.55 4.00
CA THR A 84 -5.57 2.23 4.87
C THR A 84 -6.02 1.40 6.08
N ILE A 85 -7.11 1.83 6.74
CA ILE A 85 -7.70 1.10 7.88
C ILE A 85 -8.20 -0.27 7.44
N GLY A 86 -8.88 -0.36 6.29
CA GLY A 86 -9.33 -1.62 5.71
C GLY A 86 -8.16 -2.57 5.44
N LEU A 87 -7.04 -2.05 4.93
CA LEU A 87 -5.83 -2.83 4.64
C LEU A 87 -5.17 -3.34 5.93
N ALA A 88 -5.09 -2.48 6.96
CA ALA A 88 -4.60 -2.84 8.30
C ALA A 88 -5.47 -3.91 8.98
N ARG A 89 -6.76 -3.92 8.67
CA ARG A 89 -7.76 -4.92 9.13
C ARG A 89 -7.93 -6.10 8.17
N ALA A 90 -7.05 -6.24 7.17
CA ALA A 90 -7.07 -7.29 6.16
C ALA A 90 -8.44 -7.48 5.44
N GLN A 91 -9.24 -6.42 5.31
CA GLN A 91 -10.57 -6.51 4.72
C GLN A 91 -10.50 -6.79 3.21
N ALA A 92 -11.33 -7.69 2.69
CA ALA A 92 -11.33 -8.11 1.28
C ALA A 92 -11.53 -6.95 0.29
N TRP A 93 -12.29 -5.91 0.65
CA TRP A 93 -12.55 -4.74 -0.19
C TRP A 93 -11.36 -3.75 -0.26
N ALA A 94 -10.41 -3.82 0.68
CA ALA A 94 -9.34 -2.83 0.78
C ALA A 94 -8.28 -2.98 -0.31
N ARG A 95 -7.99 -4.21 -0.77
CA ARG A 95 -7.05 -4.44 -1.88
C ARG A 95 -7.46 -3.79 -3.19
N PRO A 96 -8.67 -4.04 -3.74
CA PRO A 96 -9.07 -3.39 -4.97
C PRO A 96 -9.14 -1.87 -4.81
N SER A 97 -9.57 -1.37 -3.65
CA SER A 97 -9.56 0.07 -3.33
C SER A 97 -8.15 0.68 -3.41
N ALA A 98 -7.16 0.04 -2.78
CA ALA A 98 -5.77 0.49 -2.83
C ALA A 98 -5.21 0.47 -4.26
N ILE A 99 -5.53 -0.55 -5.06
CA ILE A 99 -5.12 -0.62 -6.47
C ILE A 99 -5.71 0.55 -7.26
N THR A 100 -6.99 0.88 -7.05
CA THR A 100 -7.62 2.05 -7.68
C THR A 100 -6.88 3.33 -7.33
N TRP A 101 -6.49 3.52 -6.06
CA TRP A 101 -5.68 4.68 -5.66
C TRP A 101 -4.35 4.73 -6.41
N GLN A 102 -3.67 3.60 -6.55
CA GLN A 102 -2.40 3.57 -7.28
C GLN A 102 -2.55 3.96 -8.76
N ILE A 103 -3.64 3.54 -9.41
CA ILE A 103 -3.92 3.93 -10.80
C ILE A 103 -4.18 5.45 -10.89
N LEU A 104 -4.92 6.02 -9.93
CA LEU A 104 -5.13 7.46 -9.84
C LEU A 104 -3.80 8.20 -9.65
N GLN A 105 -2.95 7.74 -8.73
CA GLN A 105 -1.64 8.35 -8.47
C GLN A 105 -0.73 8.32 -9.71
N VAL A 106 -0.69 7.21 -10.45
CA VAL A 106 0.04 7.13 -11.73
C VAL A 106 -0.53 8.11 -12.75
N SER A 107 -1.85 8.24 -12.82
CA SER A 107 -2.51 9.19 -13.73
C SER A 107 -2.15 10.65 -13.39
N ILE A 108 -2.09 10.98 -12.09
CA ILE A 108 -1.62 12.29 -11.60
C ILE A 108 -0.13 12.50 -11.94
N ALA A 109 0.72 11.48 -11.75
CA ALA A 109 2.14 11.55 -12.07
C ALA A 109 2.39 11.79 -13.57
N VAL A 110 1.65 11.08 -14.44
CA VAL A 110 1.69 11.29 -15.89
C VAL A 110 1.25 12.71 -16.24
N GLY A 111 0.19 13.22 -15.60
CA GLY A 111 -0.22 14.61 -15.65
C GLY A 111 0.90 15.59 -15.27
N ALA A 112 1.70 15.30 -14.24
CA ALA A 112 2.80 16.16 -13.82
C ALA A 112 3.98 16.21 -14.81
N PHE A 113 4.15 15.18 -15.66
CA PHE A 113 5.17 15.18 -16.71
C PHE A 113 4.76 15.99 -17.96
N GLN A 114 3.48 16.34 -18.10
CA GLN A 114 2.93 16.98 -19.29
C GLN A 114 2.19 18.29 -18.97
N GLY A 115 2.14 19.22 -19.93
CA GLY A 115 1.43 20.49 -19.79
C GLY A 115 2.32 21.71 -19.51
N LEU A 116 1.70 22.89 -19.43
CA LEU A 116 2.38 24.19 -19.34
C LEU A 116 3.18 24.38 -18.05
N PHE A 117 2.82 23.66 -16.99
CA PHE A 117 3.49 23.66 -15.69
C PHE A 117 4.11 22.30 -15.38
N ALA A 118 4.57 21.58 -16.42
CA ALA A 118 5.19 20.28 -16.25
C ALA A 118 6.35 20.35 -15.25
N ARG A 119 6.28 19.49 -14.23
CA ARG A 119 7.20 19.41 -13.11
C ARG A 119 7.63 17.95 -12.96
N SER A 120 8.67 17.59 -13.72
CA SER A 120 9.21 16.23 -13.71
C SER A 120 9.69 15.77 -12.34
N ASP A 121 10.11 16.69 -11.48
CA ASP A 121 10.41 16.44 -10.07
C ASP A 121 9.20 15.86 -9.32
N ILE A 122 8.02 16.46 -9.49
CA ILE A 122 6.77 15.99 -8.88
C ILE A 122 6.30 14.67 -9.52
N GLY A 123 6.42 14.55 -10.84
CA GLY A 123 6.05 13.31 -11.55
C GLY A 123 6.81 12.10 -11.01
N TRP A 124 8.13 12.21 -10.82
CA TRP A 124 8.92 11.13 -10.23
C TRP A 124 8.59 10.86 -8.75
N ALA A 125 8.35 11.92 -7.97
CA ALA A 125 7.98 11.79 -6.56
C ALA A 125 6.65 11.06 -6.34
N LEU A 126 5.70 11.17 -7.28
CA LEU A 126 4.42 10.45 -7.26
C LEU A 126 4.52 9.04 -7.86
N LEU A 127 5.31 8.87 -8.93
CA LEU A 127 5.39 7.61 -9.67
C LEU A 127 6.11 6.51 -8.89
N LEU A 128 7.23 6.83 -8.25
CA LEU A 128 8.03 5.85 -7.51
C LEU A 128 7.26 5.15 -6.38
N PRO A 129 6.62 5.86 -5.44
CA PRO A 129 5.84 5.21 -4.39
C PRO A 129 4.70 4.37 -4.97
N ALA A 130 4.07 4.83 -6.06
CA ALA A 130 2.97 4.09 -6.68
C ALA A 130 3.41 2.72 -7.20
N ILE A 131 4.54 2.69 -7.92
CA ILE A 131 5.12 1.45 -8.43
C ILE A 131 5.46 0.50 -7.28
N VAL A 132 6.08 1.02 -6.21
CA VAL A 132 6.47 0.21 -5.04
C VAL A 132 5.24 -0.42 -4.39
N VAL A 133 4.19 0.35 -4.14
CA VAL A 133 2.97 -0.16 -3.49
C VAL A 133 2.27 -1.19 -4.37
N VAL A 134 2.14 -0.94 -5.68
CA VAL A 134 1.55 -1.90 -6.63
C VAL A 134 2.31 -3.22 -6.62
N VAL A 135 3.64 -3.18 -6.70
CA VAL A 135 4.47 -4.39 -6.67
C VAL A 135 4.28 -5.15 -5.35
N LEU A 136 4.24 -4.46 -4.22
CA LEU A 136 3.95 -5.08 -2.92
C LEU A 136 2.56 -5.73 -2.88
N LEU A 137 1.52 -5.04 -3.34
CA LEU A 137 0.13 -5.53 -3.33
C LEU A 137 -0.10 -6.73 -4.28
N LEU A 138 0.68 -6.80 -5.36
CA LEU A 138 0.64 -7.91 -6.32
C LEU A 138 1.54 -9.08 -5.91
N SER A 139 2.47 -8.88 -4.97
CA SER A 139 3.37 -9.93 -4.51
C SER A 139 2.61 -11.10 -3.86
N ARG A 140 3.03 -12.33 -4.19
CA ARG A 140 2.49 -13.59 -3.63
C ARG A 140 2.35 -13.61 -2.09
N PRO A 141 3.29 -13.11 -1.27
CA PRO A 141 3.19 -13.18 0.18
C PRO A 141 1.99 -12.42 0.75
N VAL A 142 1.56 -11.30 0.13
CA VAL A 142 0.36 -10.55 0.54
C VAL A 142 -0.92 -11.26 0.08
N ARG A 143 -0.91 -11.84 -1.13
CA ARG A 143 -2.07 -12.55 -1.70
C ARG A 143 -2.48 -13.78 -0.89
N ALA A 144 -1.53 -14.50 -0.30
CA ALA A 144 -1.80 -15.72 0.47
C ALA A 144 -2.65 -15.48 1.72
N ARG A 145 -2.65 -14.25 2.28
CA ARG A 145 -3.41 -13.94 3.49
C ARG A 145 -4.91 -13.77 3.25
N PHE A 146 -5.31 -13.18 2.13
CA PHE A 146 -6.73 -13.05 1.79
C PHE A 146 -7.39 -14.39 1.46
N VAL A 147 -6.62 -15.41 1.06
CA VAL A 147 -7.15 -16.74 0.71
C VAL A 147 -7.39 -17.62 1.95
N HIS A 148 -6.71 -17.38 3.08
CA HIS A 148 -6.89 -18.20 4.28
C HIS A 148 -8.13 -17.84 5.10
N GLU A 149 -8.63 -16.61 5.06
CA GLU A 149 -9.89 -16.25 5.74
C GLU A 149 -11.11 -16.91 5.07
N ASP A 150 -11.16 -16.92 3.72
CA ASP A 150 -12.29 -17.51 2.98
C ASP A 150 -12.46 -19.02 3.24
N ALA A 151 -11.36 -19.73 3.57
CA ALA A 151 -11.36 -21.16 3.84
C ALA A 151 -11.77 -21.54 5.28
N GLU A 152 -11.72 -20.58 6.22
CA GLU A 152 -12.11 -20.82 7.62
C GLU A 152 -13.58 -20.46 7.87
N THR A 153 -14.19 -19.66 6.98
CA THR A 153 -15.61 -19.27 7.04
C THR A 153 -16.55 -20.02 6.07
N ALA A 154 -16.04 -20.96 5.27
CA ALA A 154 -16.81 -21.79 4.32
C ALA A 154 -17.00 -23.21 4.85
#